data_AF-H9W0F8-F1
#
_entry.id   AF-H9W0F8-F1
#
_cell.length_a   1.000
_cell.length_b   1.000
_cell.length_c   1.000
_cell.angle_alpha   90.00
_cell.angle_beta   90.00
_cell.angle_gamma   90.00
#
_symmetry.space_group_name_H-M   'P 1'
#
loop_
_entity.id
_entity.type
_entity.pdbx_description
1 polymer ?
#
loop_
_entity_poly.entity_id
_entity_poly.type
_entity_poly.pdbx_seq_one_letter_code
_entity_poly.pdbx_strand_id
1 'polypeptide(L)'
;VQLHPSTCVDHKPEWVLYNEYVLTSSNFIRMVTDVRGEWLIDIAPHYYDLSNFPQCEARYVLERLYNKRERDKSVRKNKSKKIVLKSAVC
;
A
#
# COMPACT_ATOMS: atom_id res chain seq x y z
N VAL A 1 -7.93 16.40 5.96
CA VAL A 1 -8.87 15.56 6.74
C VAL A 1 -8.19 15.20 8.04
N GLN A 2 -8.91 15.17 9.16
CA GLN A 2 -8.35 14.82 10.47
C GLN A 2 -8.98 13.54 11.02
N LEU A 3 -8.24 12.81 11.85
CA LEU A 3 -8.80 11.70 12.63
C LEU A 3 -9.86 12.27 13.58
N HIS A 4 -11.03 11.66 13.62
CA HIS A 4 -12.06 12.06 14.57
C HIS A 4 -11.60 11.81 16.01
N PRO A 5 -11.87 12.68 16.99
CA PRO A 5 -11.41 12.51 18.37
C PRO A 5 -11.85 11.19 19.05
N SER A 6 -12.86 10.51 18.50
CA SER A 6 -13.31 9.20 18.99
C SER A 6 -12.49 8.02 18.45
N THR A 7 -11.48 8.23 17.61
CA THR A 7 -10.64 7.12 17.11
C THR A 7 -9.70 6.64 18.20
N CYS A 8 -9.58 5.32 18.39
CA CYS A 8 -8.64 4.70 19.32
C CYS A 8 -7.22 4.54 18.75
N VAL A 9 -6.87 5.29 17.70
CA VAL A 9 -5.57 5.19 17.03
C VAL A 9 -4.65 6.25 17.63
N ASP A 10 -3.66 5.79 18.42
CA ASP A 10 -2.77 6.67 19.17
C ASP A 10 -1.57 7.18 18.33
N HIS A 11 -1.30 6.56 17.19
CA HIS A 11 -0.27 6.97 16.23
C HIS A 11 -0.88 7.57 14.96
N LYS A 12 -0.04 8.21 14.14
CA LYS A 12 -0.44 8.70 12.81
C LYS A 12 0.15 7.78 11.74
N PRO A 13 -0.54 6.69 11.37
CA PRO A 13 -0.09 5.83 10.28
C PRO A 13 -0.12 6.58 8.94
N GLU A 14 0.76 6.15 8.03
CA GLU A 14 0.88 6.75 6.69
C GLU A 14 -0.33 6.43 5.81
N TRP A 15 -0.88 5.22 5.95
CA TRP A 15 -2.04 4.75 5.22
C TRP A 15 -3.14 4.33 6.17
N VAL A 16 -4.34 4.77 5.88
CA VAL A 16 -5.53 4.46 6.67
C VAL A 16 -6.69 4.11 5.78
N LEU A 17 -7.50 3.16 6.25
CA LEU A 17 -8.83 2.91 5.71
C LEU A 17 -9.86 3.54 6.63
N TYR A 18 -10.85 4.23 6.09
CA TYR A 18 -11.96 4.82 6.85
C TYR A 18 -13.29 4.26 6.36
N ASN A 19 -14.26 4.13 7.26
CA ASN A 19 -15.63 3.71 6.91
C ASN A 19 -16.56 4.89 6.66
N GLU A 20 -16.43 5.95 7.47
CA GLU A 20 -17.34 7.10 7.43
C GLU A 20 -16.59 8.41 7.25
N TYR A 21 -17.17 9.26 6.41
CA TYR A 21 -16.74 10.63 6.23
C TYR A 21 -17.74 11.60 6.89
N VAL A 22 -17.23 12.54 7.68
CA VAL A 22 -18.02 13.45 8.49
C VAL A 22 -17.74 14.88 8.07
N LEU A 23 -18.73 15.51 7.45
CA LEU A 23 -18.67 16.89 7.00
C LEU A 23 -19.35 17.81 8.01
N THR A 24 -18.57 18.60 8.73
CA THR A 24 -19.06 19.63 9.68
C THR A 24 -18.29 20.93 9.44
N SER A 25 -17.93 21.68 10.49
CA SER A 25 -16.99 22.81 10.39
C SER A 25 -15.57 22.37 10.04
N SER A 26 -15.22 21.11 10.29
CA SER A 26 -13.98 20.48 9.83
C SER A 26 -14.28 19.08 9.34
N ASN A 27 -13.44 18.60 8.44
CA ASN A 27 -13.59 17.30 7.81
C ASN A 27 -12.92 16.21 8.65
N PHE A 28 -13.72 15.26 9.13
CA PHE A 28 -13.24 14.14 9.93
C PHE A 28 -13.51 12.80 9.28
N ILE A 29 -12.64 11.83 9.57
CA ILE A 29 -12.85 10.41 9.23
C ILE A 29 -13.06 9.60 10.51
N ARG A 30 -14.05 8.69 10.50
CA ARG A 30 -14.40 7.80 11.61
C ARG A 30 -14.22 6.33 11.23
N MET A 31 -14.08 5.49 12.26
CA MET A 31 -13.79 4.05 12.15
C MET A 31 -12.56 3.82 11.26
N VAL A 32 -11.42 4.28 11.76
CA VAL A 32 -10.16 4.26 11.04
C VAL A 32 -9.37 3.01 11.39
N THR A 33 -8.85 2.32 10.38
CA THR A 33 -7.99 1.14 10.52
C THR A 33 -6.64 1.40 9.87
N ASP A 34 -5.56 1.06 10.58
CA ASP A 34 -4.20 1.11 10.05
C ASP A 34 -4.01 0.01 8.99
N VAL A 35 -3.51 0.38 7.82
CA VAL A 35 -3.30 -0.53 6.69
C VAL A 35 -1.92 -0.33 6.07
N ARG A 36 -1.36 -1.41 5.52
CA ARG A 36 -0.11 -1.33 4.78
C ARG A 36 -0.40 -0.99 3.32
N GLY A 37 0.30 0.00 2.76
CA GLY A 37 0.13 0.37 1.34
C GLY A 37 0.38 -0.77 0.35
N GLU A 38 1.21 -1.76 0.72
CA GLU A 38 1.44 -2.98 -0.06
C GLU A 38 0.14 -3.78 -0.30
N TRP A 39 -0.80 -3.78 0.66
CA TRP A 39 -2.06 -4.50 0.51
C TRP A 39 -2.98 -3.85 -0.50
N LEU A 40 -2.96 -2.53 -0.63
CA LEU A 40 -3.80 -1.78 -1.55
C LEU A 40 -3.49 -2.15 -3.01
N ILE A 41 -2.20 -2.22 -3.34
CA ILE A 41 -1.74 -2.58 -4.69
C ILE A 41 -1.93 -4.08 -5.01
N ASP A 42 -2.03 -4.93 -3.99
CA ASP A 42 -2.26 -6.37 -4.18
C ASP A 42 -3.75 -6.70 -4.30
N ILE A 43 -4.61 -6.04 -3.52
CA ILE A 43 -6.06 -6.26 -3.51
C ILE A 43 -6.74 -5.57 -4.69
N ALA A 44 -6.35 -4.32 -5.01
CA ALA A 44 -7.02 -3.50 -6.01
C ALA A 44 -6.04 -2.78 -6.96
N PRO A 45 -5.23 -3.52 -7.74
CA PRO A 45 -4.24 -2.92 -8.64
C PRO A 45 -4.87 -2.01 -9.70
N HIS A 46 -6.10 -2.31 -10.15
CA HIS A 46 -6.80 -1.52 -11.15
C HIS A 46 -7.22 -0.12 -10.64
N TYR A 47 -7.48 0.01 -9.33
CA TYR A 47 -7.86 1.29 -8.74
C TYR A 47 -6.63 2.15 -8.44
N TYR A 48 -5.54 1.52 -7.99
CA TYR A 48 -4.26 2.16 -7.69
C TYR A 48 -3.27 2.13 -8.87
N ASP A 49 -3.77 2.33 -10.08
CA ASP A 49 -2.93 2.43 -11.28
C ASP A 49 -2.25 3.80 -11.38
N LEU A 50 -0.92 3.80 -11.43
CA LEU A 50 -0.09 5.00 -11.49
C LEU A 50 -0.34 5.86 -12.75
N SER A 51 -0.84 5.25 -13.84
CA SER A 51 -1.12 5.99 -15.08
C SER A 51 -2.30 6.96 -14.94
N ASN A 52 -3.29 6.59 -14.13
CA ASN A 52 -4.53 7.33 -13.90
C ASN A 52 -4.59 7.99 -12.53
N PHE A 53 -3.58 7.77 -11.68
CA PHE A 53 -3.54 8.33 -10.33
C PHE A 53 -3.05 9.79 -10.33
N PRO A 54 -3.73 10.71 -9.61
CA PRO A 54 -3.35 12.11 -9.59
C PRO A 54 -1.95 12.33 -9.00
N GLN A 55 -1.26 13.38 -9.47
CA GLN A 55 0.05 13.76 -8.97
C GLN A 55 -0.04 14.28 -7.53
N CYS A 56 0.37 13.47 -6.55
CA CYS A 56 0.37 13.80 -5.13
C CYS A 56 1.37 12.94 -4.35
N GLU A 57 1.58 13.26 -3.07
CA GLU A 57 2.48 12.50 -2.18
C GLU A 57 2.14 11.00 -2.15
N ALA A 58 0.86 10.65 -2.10
CA ALA A 58 0.43 9.25 -2.13
C ALA A 58 0.89 8.53 -3.41
N ARG A 59 0.96 9.23 -4.55
CA ARG A 59 1.46 8.65 -5.81
C ARG A 59 2.95 8.28 -5.70
N TYR A 60 3.77 9.16 -5.12
CA TYR A 60 5.19 8.89 -4.93
C TYR A 60 5.44 7.69 -4.02
N VAL A 61 4.63 7.54 -2.97
CA VAL A 61 4.69 6.36 -2.09
C VAL A 61 4.27 5.10 -2.84
N LEU A 62 3.18 5.14 -3.60
CA LEU A 62 2.74 4.01 -4.43
C LEU A 62 3.82 3.59 -5.44
N GLU A 63 4.46 4.55 -6.11
CA GLU A 63 5.55 4.28 -7.06
C GLU A 63 6.72 3.55 -6.40
N ARG A 64 7.11 3.94 -5.18
CA ARG A 64 8.12 3.23 -4.39
C ARG A 64 7.69 1.80 -4.05
N LEU A 65 6.41 1.59 -3.71
CA LEU A 65 5.87 0.27 -3.42
C LEU A 65 5.87 -0.64 -4.65
N TYR A 66 5.48 -0.13 -5.83
CA TYR A 66 5.57 -0.86 -7.09
C TYR A 66 7.00 -1.25 -7.44
N ASN A 67 7.96 -0.32 -7.31
CA ASN A 67 9.38 -0.60 -7.54
C ASN A 67 9.93 -1.67 -6.57
N LYS A 68 9.54 -1.61 -5.30
CA LYS A 68 9.89 -2.61 -4.30
C LYS A 68 9.33 -3.99 -4.69
N ARG A 69 8.08 -4.06 -5.14
CA ARG A 69 7.43 -5.31 -5.58
C ARG A 69 8.15 -5.95 -6.76
N GLU A 70 8.53 -5.16 -7.77
CA GLU A 70 9.26 -5.68 -8.94
C GLU A 70 10.64 -6.20 -8.57
N ARG A 71 11.35 -5.52 -7.67
CA ARG A 71 12.61 -6.02 -7.10
C ARG A 71 12.41 -7.34 -6.36
N ASP A 72 11.38 -7.45 -5.53
CA ASP A 72 11.14 -8.67 -4.75
C ASP A 72 10.75 -9.85 -5.65
N LYS A 73 10.02 -9.59 -6.76
CA LYS A 73 9.74 -10.60 -7.80
C LYS A 73 11.01 -11.08 -8.51
N SER A 74 11.92 -10.17 -8.89
CA SER A 74 13.16 -10.55 -9.59
C SER A 74 14.08 -11.40 -8.71
N VAL A 75 14.17 -11.06 -7.41
CA VAL A 75 14.91 -11.84 -6.41
C VAL A 75 14.32 -13.25 -6.27
N ARG A 76 12.99 -13.39 -6.16
CA ARG A 76 12.31 -14.69 -6.07
C ARG A 76 12.54 -15.55 -7.31
N LYS A 77 12.50 -14.96 -8.51
CA LYS A 77 12.81 -15.65 -9.78
C LYS A 77 14.26 -16.15 -9.81
N ASN A 78 15.23 -15.33 -9.41
CA ASN A 78 16.64 -15.71 -9.39
C ASN A 78 16.92 -16.83 -8.38
N LYS A 79 16.28 -16.82 -7.21
CA LYS A 79 16.39 -17.90 -6.22
C LYS A 79 15.83 -19.22 -6.77
N SER A 80 14.67 -19.18 -7.42
CA SER A 80 14.05 -20.35 -8.05
C SER A 80 14.92 -20.93 -9.15
N LYS A 81 15.47 -20.09 -10.05
CA LYS A 81 16.42 -20.52 -11.08
C LYS A 81 17.66 -21.17 -10.47
N LYS A 82 18.22 -20.60 -9.40
CA LYS A 82 19.41 -21.15 -8.71
C LYS A 82 19.13 -22.49 -8.05
N ILE A 83 17.93 -22.70 -7.51
CA ILE A 83 17.49 -24.00 -6.95
C ILE A 83 17.36 -25.03 -8.07
N VAL A 84 16.66 -24.68 -9.15
CA VAL A 84 16.46 -25.58 -10.31
C VAL A 84 17.80 -25.97 -10.96
N LEU A 85 18.73 -25.02 -11.15
CA LEU A 85 20.06 -25.34 -11.66
C LEU A 85 20.83 -26.25 -10.71
N LYS A 86 20.72 -26.07 -9.39
CA LYS A 86 21.39 -26.96 -8.44
C LYS A 86 20.83 -28.39 -8.46
N SER A 87 19.52 -28.56 -8.63
CA SER A 87 18.91 -29.89 -8.72
C SER A 87 19.15 -30.60 -10.06
N ALA A 88 19.46 -29.87 -11.14
CA ALA A 88 19.75 -30.45 -12.45
C ALA A 88 21.22 -30.85 -12.65
N VAL A 89 22.10 -30.47 -11.71
CA VAL A 89 23.56 -30.73 -11.76
C VAL A 89 23.96 -31.87 -10.80
N CYS A 90 23.01 -32.44 -10.05
CA CYS A 90 23.17 -33.71 -9.32
C CYS A 90 22.57 -34.85 -10.16
#